data_AF-A0ABD5BCY2-F1
#
_entry.id   AF-A0ABD5BCY2-F1
#
_cell.length_a   1.000
_cell.length_b   1.000
_cell.length_c   1.000
_cell.angle_alpha   90.00
_cell.angle_beta   90.00
_cell.angle_gamma   90.00
#
_symmetry.space_group_name_H-M   'P 1'
#
loop_
_entity.id
_entity.type
_entity.pdbx_description
1 polymer ?
#
loop_
_entity_poly.entity_id
_entity_poly.type
_entity_poly.pdbx_seq_one_letter_code
_entity_poly.pdbx_strand_id
1 'polypeptide(L)'
;MARHFGKLAVALATLFISGQAFAHGHHSHGKPLTEVEKKAESGVFDDKDVKDRNLADWEGVWQSVYPYLLNGDLDPVFKKKAEQDKSKTFEEVKAYYRKGYATDVDTIGIENGVMEFHRGDQSSACQYKYAGHKILTYVSGKKGVRYLF
;
A
#
# COMPACT_ATOMS: atom_id res chain seq x y z
N MET A 1 61.96 -28.53 1.89
CA MET A 1 61.70 -27.13 1.46
C MET A 1 60.51 -26.60 2.24
N ALA A 2 60.77 -25.71 3.18
CA ALA A 2 59.75 -25.02 3.96
C ALA A 2 59.26 -23.78 3.21
N ARG A 3 57.95 -23.56 3.12
CA ARG A 3 57.36 -22.22 2.98
C ARG A 3 56.06 -22.13 3.77
N HIS A 4 56.20 -21.51 4.93
CA HIS A 4 55.18 -20.88 5.76
C HIS A 4 54.75 -19.57 5.09
N PHE A 5 53.45 -19.36 4.91
CA PHE A 5 52.73 -18.07 4.89
C PHE A 5 51.25 -18.47 4.97
N GLY A 6 50.40 -18.03 5.88
CA GLY A 6 50.38 -16.99 6.89
C GLY A 6 48.89 -16.82 7.17
N LYS A 7 48.43 -17.11 8.39
CA LYS A 7 47.02 -17.03 8.77
C LYS A 7 46.56 -15.58 8.63
N LEU A 8 45.56 -15.31 7.79
CA LEU A 8 44.79 -14.07 7.86
C LEU A 8 43.35 -14.43 8.23
N ALA A 9 43.09 -14.50 9.54
CA ALA A 9 41.75 -14.39 10.08
C ALA A 9 41.42 -12.91 10.16
N VAL A 10 40.51 -12.42 9.31
CA VAL A 10 39.88 -11.11 9.49
C VAL A 10 38.51 -11.39 10.10
N ALA A 11 38.46 -11.31 11.43
CA ALA A 11 37.22 -11.17 12.16
C ALA A 11 36.71 -9.74 11.95
N LEU A 12 35.64 -9.57 11.16
CA LEU A 12 34.89 -8.31 11.11
C LEU A 12 33.61 -8.49 11.94
N ALA A 13 33.80 -8.57 13.25
CA ALA A 13 32.74 -8.43 14.22
C ALA A 13 32.78 -7.00 14.76
N THR A 14 31.95 -6.11 14.18
CA THR A 14 31.30 -4.95 14.82
C THR A 14 30.67 -4.04 13.76
N LEU A 15 29.34 -4.15 13.58
CA LEU A 15 28.44 -2.98 13.70
C LEU A 15 26.98 -3.47 13.79
N PHE A 16 26.61 -3.97 14.97
CA PHE A 16 25.22 -4.00 15.40
C PHE A 16 24.81 -2.57 15.78
N ILE A 17 24.50 -1.74 14.80
CA ILE A 17 23.62 -0.57 14.96
C ILE A 17 22.82 -0.46 13.66
N SER A 18 21.88 -1.38 13.44
CA SER A 18 20.77 -1.06 12.53
C SER A 18 19.99 0.05 13.21
N GLY A 19 20.29 1.30 12.82
CA GLY A 19 19.66 2.48 13.37
C GLY A 19 18.15 2.32 13.31
N GLN A 20 17.49 2.50 14.44
CA GLN A 20 16.14 3.00 14.43
C GLN A 20 16.22 4.43 13.86
N ALA A 21 16.24 4.53 12.53
CA ALA A 21 15.99 5.77 11.86
C ALA A 21 14.56 6.15 12.22
N PHE A 22 14.41 7.04 13.21
CA PHE A 22 13.20 7.79 13.42
C PHE A 22 12.95 8.60 12.15
N ALA A 23 12.21 8.02 11.21
CA ALA A 23 11.73 8.70 10.03
C ALA A 23 10.61 9.67 10.43
N HIS A 24 10.94 10.74 11.14
CA HIS A 24 10.05 11.91 11.25
C HIS A 24 10.32 12.84 10.06
N GLY A 25 10.02 12.34 8.86
CA GLY A 25 9.83 13.18 7.69
C GLY A 25 8.44 13.84 7.71
N HIS A 26 8.24 14.88 6.92
CA HIS A 26 6.90 15.39 6.63
C HIS A 26 6.04 14.22 6.10
N HIS A 27 5.13 13.69 6.92
CA HIS A 27 4.24 12.58 6.58
C HIS A 27 3.09 13.00 5.63
N SER A 28 3.18 14.19 5.04
CA SER A 28 2.18 14.74 4.15
C SER A 28 2.74 14.84 2.75
N HIS A 29 2.01 14.28 1.79
CA HIS A 29 2.31 14.40 0.38
C HIS A 29 1.23 15.27 -0.27
N GLY A 30 1.65 16.20 -1.13
CA GLY A 30 0.73 17.11 -1.84
C GLY A 30 0.20 18.25 -0.99
N LYS A 31 -0.86 18.90 -1.50
CA LYS A 31 -1.56 19.99 -0.81
C LYS A 31 -2.48 19.40 0.27
N PRO A 32 -2.63 20.05 1.44
CA PRO A 32 -3.63 19.65 2.41
C PRO A 32 -5.03 19.63 1.80
N LEU A 33 -5.82 18.60 2.14
CA LEU A 33 -7.20 18.49 1.69
C LEU A 33 -8.05 19.64 2.24
N THR A 34 -8.88 20.21 1.38
CA THR A 34 -9.98 21.10 1.77
C THR A 34 -11.02 20.33 2.59
N GLU A 35 -11.88 21.03 3.31
CA GLU A 35 -12.96 20.38 4.09
C GLU A 35 -13.93 19.57 3.21
N VAL A 36 -14.14 20.00 1.97
CA VAL A 36 -14.96 19.25 0.99
C VAL A 36 -14.25 17.95 0.61
N GLU A 37 -12.95 17.99 0.33
CA GLU A 37 -12.16 16.81 -0.02
C GLU A 37 -12.03 15.83 1.16
N LYS A 38 -11.88 16.32 2.40
CA LYS A 38 -11.90 15.48 3.61
C LYS A 38 -13.25 14.77 3.79
N LYS A 39 -14.36 15.46 3.54
CA LYS A 39 -15.69 14.83 3.55
C LYS A 39 -15.79 13.76 2.47
N ALA A 40 -15.33 14.06 1.26
CA ALA A 40 -15.32 13.11 0.16
C ALA A 40 -14.48 11.85 0.47
N GLU A 41 -13.28 12.02 1.05
CA GLU A 41 -12.41 10.93 1.55
C GLU A 41 -13.15 10.03 2.56
N SER A 42 -13.96 10.64 3.43
CA SER A 42 -14.75 9.92 4.43
C SER A 42 -16.00 9.20 3.87
N GLY A 43 -16.26 9.35 2.56
CA GLY A 43 -17.39 8.77 1.83
C GLY A 43 -18.64 9.65 1.79
N VAL A 44 -18.49 10.96 1.98
CA VAL A 44 -19.59 11.95 2.02
C VAL A 44 -19.36 13.03 0.95
N PHE A 45 -20.10 12.95 -0.16
CA PHE A 45 -20.00 13.87 -1.31
C PHE A 45 -21.28 13.84 -2.13
N ASP A 46 -21.53 14.84 -2.98
CA ASP A 46 -22.64 14.81 -3.95
C ASP A 46 -22.18 14.17 -5.26
N ASP A 47 -23.07 13.46 -5.96
CA ASP A 47 -22.73 12.78 -7.21
C ASP A 47 -22.27 13.74 -8.30
N LYS A 48 -22.84 14.95 -8.33
CA LYS A 48 -22.46 16.04 -9.26
C LYS A 48 -21.02 16.54 -9.08
N ASP A 49 -20.41 16.28 -7.92
CA ASP A 49 -19.05 16.73 -7.62
C ASP A 49 -18.00 15.68 -8.05
N VAL A 50 -18.44 14.48 -8.46
CA VAL A 50 -17.56 13.43 -8.99
C VAL A 50 -17.13 13.80 -10.41
N LYS A 51 -15.83 13.67 -10.67
CA LYS A 51 -15.21 13.98 -11.96
C LYS A 51 -14.47 12.76 -12.49
N ASP A 52 -14.38 12.70 -13.81
CA ASP A 52 -13.51 11.75 -14.50
C ASP A 52 -12.03 11.97 -14.15
N ARG A 53 -11.27 10.89 -14.18
CA ARG A 53 -9.84 10.87 -13.85
C ARG A 53 -9.08 10.08 -14.91
N ASN A 54 -7.85 10.51 -15.18
CA ASN A 54 -6.95 9.83 -16.11
C ASN A 54 -6.17 8.74 -15.36
N LEU A 55 -5.75 7.69 -16.07
CA LEU A 55 -4.86 6.65 -15.55
C LEU A 55 -3.55 7.24 -14.97
N ALA A 56 -3.11 8.39 -15.48
CA ALA A 56 -1.95 9.13 -14.98
C ALA A 56 -2.04 9.51 -13.49
N ASP A 57 -3.24 9.60 -12.90
CA ASP A 57 -3.37 9.83 -11.46
C ASP A 57 -2.82 8.66 -10.61
N TRP A 58 -2.60 7.50 -11.23
CA TRP A 58 -2.00 6.31 -10.61
C TRP A 58 -0.62 6.01 -11.20
N GLU A 59 0.01 6.91 -11.96
CA GLU A 59 1.36 6.70 -12.48
C GLU A 59 2.37 6.43 -11.36
N GLY A 60 3.29 5.48 -11.64
CA GLY A 60 4.33 5.07 -10.71
C GLY A 60 4.36 3.57 -10.49
N VAL A 61 5.16 3.17 -9.49
CA VAL A 61 5.35 1.77 -9.10
C VAL A 61 4.75 1.56 -7.71
N TRP A 62 3.85 0.59 -7.61
CA TRP A 62 3.05 0.32 -6.42
C TRP A 62 3.31 -1.08 -5.91
N GLN A 63 3.65 -1.19 -4.62
CA GLN A 63 3.87 -2.48 -3.96
C GLN A 63 2.61 -2.96 -3.23
N SER A 64 2.38 -4.27 -3.27
CA SER A 64 1.34 -4.90 -2.45
C SER A 64 1.68 -4.78 -0.97
N VAL A 65 0.67 -4.50 -0.15
CA VAL A 65 0.81 -4.51 1.31
C VAL A 65 0.63 -5.89 1.92
N TYR A 66 0.26 -6.90 1.12
CA TYR A 66 -0.02 -8.25 1.60
C TYR A 66 1.18 -8.94 2.27
N PRO A 67 2.43 -8.83 1.76
CA PRO A 67 3.60 -9.41 2.43
C PRO A 67 3.83 -8.85 3.84
N TYR A 68 3.60 -7.56 4.05
CA TYR A 68 3.68 -6.90 5.37
C TYR A 68 2.61 -7.37 6.35
N LEU A 69 1.46 -7.83 5.84
CA LEU A 69 0.45 -8.49 6.68
C LEU A 69 0.91 -9.89 7.07
N LEU A 70 1.50 -10.65 6.14
CA LEU A 70 1.93 -12.03 6.35
C LEU A 70 3.10 -12.15 7.32
N ASN A 71 4.08 -11.24 7.23
CA ASN A 71 5.25 -11.22 8.11
C ASN A 71 4.99 -10.58 9.50
N GLY A 72 3.84 -9.93 9.68
CA GLY A 72 3.41 -9.32 10.94
C GLY A 72 3.76 -7.84 11.11
N ASP A 73 4.37 -7.19 10.12
CA ASP A 73 4.75 -5.77 10.19
C ASP A 73 3.54 -4.83 10.37
N LEU A 74 2.34 -5.24 9.93
CA LEU A 74 1.10 -4.49 10.12
C LEU A 74 0.39 -4.75 11.46
N ASP A 75 0.90 -5.65 12.31
CA ASP A 75 0.26 -5.97 13.59
C ASP A 75 0.06 -4.76 14.52
N PRO A 76 1.00 -3.79 14.64
CA PRO A 76 0.77 -2.58 15.41
C PRO A 76 -0.44 -1.76 14.92
N VAL A 77 -0.70 -1.74 13.61
CA VAL A 77 -1.85 -1.04 13.01
C VAL A 77 -3.16 -1.72 13.43
N PHE A 78 -3.21 -3.05 13.38
CA PHE A 78 -4.42 -3.80 13.74
C PHE A 78 -4.70 -3.74 15.25
N LYS A 79 -3.66 -3.76 16.09
CA LYS A 79 -3.80 -3.55 17.55
C LYS A 79 -4.40 -2.19 17.85
N LYS A 80 -3.85 -1.13 17.25
CA LYS A 80 -4.39 0.24 17.40
C LYS A 80 -5.85 0.36 16.95
N LYS A 81 -6.24 -0.32 15.86
CA LYS A 81 -7.63 -0.34 15.39
C LYS A 81 -8.57 -1.04 16.38
N ALA A 82 -8.19 -2.20 16.90
CA ALA A 82 -8.96 -2.90 17.94
C ALA A 82 -8.99 -2.13 19.28
N GLU A 83 -7.98 -1.31 19.55
CA GLU A 83 -7.99 -0.41 20.70
C GLU A 83 -8.99 0.74 20.55
N GLN A 84 -9.11 1.29 19.34
CA GLN A 84 -10.02 2.37 19.01
C GLN A 84 -11.48 1.92 18.85
N ASP A 85 -11.69 0.72 18.31
CA ASP A 85 -13.00 0.09 18.17
C ASP A 85 -13.06 -1.21 18.97
N LYS A 86 -13.65 -1.13 20.16
CA LYS A 86 -13.79 -2.26 21.09
C LYS A 86 -14.80 -3.32 20.63
N SER A 87 -15.50 -3.10 19.51
CA SER A 87 -16.42 -4.10 18.94
C SER A 87 -15.70 -5.22 18.20
N LYS A 88 -14.39 -5.08 17.94
CA LYS A 88 -13.56 -6.07 17.25
C LYS A 88 -12.28 -6.37 18.01
N THR A 89 -11.94 -7.64 18.05
CA THR A 89 -10.65 -8.13 18.54
C THR A 89 -9.55 -7.88 17.50
N PHE A 90 -8.28 -7.90 17.94
CA PHE A 90 -7.12 -7.85 17.05
C PHE A 90 -7.19 -8.91 15.93
N GLU A 91 -7.58 -10.14 16.27
CA GLU A 91 -7.67 -11.24 15.30
C GLU A 91 -8.78 -11.01 14.26
N GLU A 92 -9.94 -10.48 14.67
CA GLU A 92 -11.02 -10.14 13.72
C GLU A 92 -10.59 -9.01 12.78
N VAL A 93 -9.90 -7.98 13.29
CA VAL A 93 -9.35 -6.90 12.47
C VAL A 93 -8.31 -7.44 11.49
N LYS A 94 -7.37 -8.27 11.97
CA LYS A 94 -6.32 -8.88 11.12
C LYS A 94 -6.93 -9.81 10.08
N ALA A 95 -7.97 -10.59 10.40
CA ALA A 95 -8.68 -11.44 9.46
C ALA A 95 -9.42 -10.63 8.38
N TYR A 96 -10.06 -9.51 8.76
CA TYR A 96 -10.69 -8.60 7.81
C TYR A 96 -9.68 -8.08 6.77
N TYR A 97 -8.53 -7.57 7.22
CA TYR A 97 -7.49 -7.07 6.31
C TYR A 97 -6.79 -8.19 5.54
N ARG A 98 -6.62 -9.39 6.13
CA ARG A 98 -6.08 -10.56 5.42
C ARG A 98 -6.94 -10.92 4.22
N LYS A 99 -8.27 -10.90 4.38
CA LYS A 99 -9.20 -11.11 3.27
C LYS A 99 -9.15 -9.97 2.25
N GLY A 100 -9.02 -8.73 2.71
CA GLY A 100 -9.00 -7.55 1.82
C GLY A 100 -7.71 -7.39 1.01
N TYR A 101 -6.56 -7.78 1.57
CA TYR A 101 -5.24 -7.59 0.95
C TYR A 101 -4.74 -8.82 0.19
N ALA A 102 -5.34 -10.00 0.37
CA ALA A 102 -4.90 -11.21 -0.30
C ALA A 102 -4.87 -11.05 -1.82
N THR A 103 -3.69 -11.21 -2.40
CA THR A 103 -3.41 -11.13 -3.84
C THR A 103 -2.11 -11.88 -4.12
N ASP A 104 -1.95 -12.37 -5.35
CA ASP A 104 -0.69 -12.90 -5.88
C ASP A 104 0.11 -11.86 -6.70
N VAL A 105 -0.44 -10.65 -6.86
CA VAL A 105 0.23 -9.52 -7.50
C VAL A 105 1.13 -8.83 -6.50
N ASP A 106 2.43 -8.86 -6.75
CA ASP A 106 3.46 -8.27 -5.89
C ASP A 106 3.62 -6.77 -6.13
N THR A 107 3.67 -6.38 -7.41
CA THR A 107 3.90 -5.00 -7.85
C THR A 107 3.02 -4.65 -9.04
N ILE A 108 2.54 -3.41 -9.09
CA ILE A 108 1.85 -2.83 -10.23
C ILE A 108 2.68 -1.64 -10.74
N GLY A 109 3.07 -1.66 -12.00
CA GLY A 109 3.68 -0.53 -12.70
C GLY A 109 2.64 0.16 -13.57
N ILE A 110 2.56 1.48 -13.51
CA ILE A 110 1.64 2.28 -14.32
C ILE A 110 2.41 3.42 -14.97
N GLU A 111 2.49 3.41 -16.29
CA GLU A 111 3.20 4.44 -17.07
C GLU A 111 2.61 4.52 -18.48
N ASN A 112 2.49 5.74 -19.03
CA ASN A 112 2.12 5.96 -20.44
C ASN A 112 0.82 5.24 -20.87
N GLY A 113 -0.16 5.14 -19.97
CA GLY A 113 -1.44 4.47 -20.22
C GLY A 113 -1.40 2.94 -20.15
N VAL A 114 -0.26 2.35 -19.78
CA VAL A 114 -0.09 0.90 -19.59
C VAL A 114 -0.12 0.58 -18.11
N MET A 115 -0.88 -0.46 -17.73
CA MET A 115 -0.74 -1.10 -16.41
C MET A 115 -0.06 -2.46 -16.59
N GLU A 116 0.99 -2.70 -15.84
CA GLU A 116 1.73 -3.95 -15.74
C GLU A 116 1.56 -4.56 -14.34
N PHE A 117 1.26 -5.84 -14.29
CA PHE A 117 1.09 -6.62 -13.07
C PHE A 117 2.20 -7.66 -12.96
N HIS A 118 2.97 -7.63 -11.88
CA HIS A 118 4.04 -8.58 -11.57
C HIS A 118 3.57 -9.63 -10.56
N ARG A 119 3.83 -10.90 -10.83
CA ARG A 119 3.53 -12.07 -9.99
C ARG A 119 4.75 -12.99 -9.98
N GLY A 120 5.60 -12.89 -8.96
CA GLY A 120 6.91 -13.53 -8.95
C GLY A 120 7.73 -13.13 -10.19
N ASP A 121 8.19 -14.12 -10.95
CA ASP A 121 8.99 -13.90 -12.17
C ASP A 121 8.14 -13.63 -13.43
N GLN A 122 6.80 -13.58 -13.30
CA GLN A 122 5.89 -13.36 -14.43
C GLN A 122 5.32 -11.94 -14.41
N SER A 123 5.19 -11.33 -15.58
CA SER A 123 4.44 -10.08 -15.75
C SER A 123 3.42 -10.15 -16.87
N SER A 124 2.37 -9.34 -16.73
CA SER A 124 1.34 -9.14 -17.76
C SER A 124 1.01 -7.66 -17.85
N ALA A 125 0.98 -7.11 -19.06
CA ALA A 125 0.73 -5.69 -19.29
C ALA A 125 -0.35 -5.48 -20.36
N CYS A 126 -1.10 -4.38 -20.25
CA CYS A 126 -2.05 -3.95 -21.26
C CYS A 126 -2.13 -2.42 -21.29
N GLN A 127 -2.40 -1.86 -22.47
CA GLN A 127 -2.79 -0.46 -22.59
C GLN A 127 -4.28 -0.33 -22.29
N TYR A 128 -4.61 0.32 -21.19
CA TYR A 128 -5.97 0.42 -20.69
C TYR A 128 -6.69 1.65 -21.25
N LYS A 129 -8.01 1.54 -21.40
CA LYS A 129 -8.85 2.63 -21.91
C LYS A 129 -9.87 3.00 -20.85
N TYR A 130 -9.90 4.28 -20.48
CA TYR A 130 -10.89 4.76 -19.52
C TYR A 130 -12.32 4.48 -20.01
N ALA A 131 -13.13 3.89 -19.13
CA ALA A 131 -14.50 3.47 -19.40
C ALA A 131 -15.53 4.18 -18.48
N GLY A 132 -15.15 5.33 -17.91
CA GLY A 132 -16.01 6.09 -17.00
C GLY A 132 -15.84 5.68 -15.53
N HIS A 133 -16.74 6.20 -14.69
CA HIS A 133 -16.75 5.91 -13.26
C HIS A 133 -18.11 5.39 -12.79
N LYS A 134 -18.12 4.67 -11.67
CA LYS A 134 -19.33 4.16 -11.00
C LYS A 134 -19.34 4.64 -9.55
N ILE A 135 -20.42 5.30 -9.15
CA ILE A 135 -20.68 5.67 -7.76
C ILE A 135 -21.40 4.50 -7.09
N LEU A 136 -20.85 4.03 -5.98
CA LEU A 136 -21.41 2.97 -5.15
C LEU A 136 -21.86 3.55 -3.81
N THR A 137 -23.00 3.10 -3.32
CA THR A 137 -23.48 3.39 -1.97
C THR A 137 -23.39 2.12 -1.12
N TYR A 138 -22.64 2.18 -0.02
CA TYR A 138 -22.48 1.07 0.90
C TYR A 138 -23.65 0.99 1.88
N VAL A 139 -23.79 -0.16 2.57
CA VAL A 139 -24.85 -0.38 3.58
C VAL A 139 -24.83 0.69 4.69
N SER A 140 -23.65 1.26 5.00
CA SER A 140 -23.51 2.35 5.97
C SER A 140 -24.05 3.71 5.48
N GLY A 141 -24.49 3.82 4.23
CA GLY A 141 -24.88 5.07 3.57
C GLY A 141 -23.70 5.88 3.02
N LYS A 142 -22.45 5.51 3.37
CA LYS A 142 -21.25 6.10 2.76
C LYS A 142 -21.16 5.73 1.29
N LYS A 143 -20.55 6.60 0.49
CA LYS A 143 -20.33 6.37 -0.93
C LYS A 143 -18.85 6.17 -1.26
N GLY A 144 -18.59 5.58 -2.41
CA GLY A 144 -17.26 5.50 -3.02
C GLY A 144 -17.35 5.52 -4.54
N VAL A 145 -16.27 5.95 -5.20
CA VAL A 145 -16.20 6.02 -6.66
C VAL A 145 -15.22 4.95 -7.16
N ARG A 146 -15.63 4.18 -8.17
CA ARG A 146 -14.75 3.26 -8.91
C ARG A 146 -14.49 3.85 -10.29
N TYR A 147 -13.23 3.96 -10.68
CA TYR A 147 -12.80 4.37 -12.01
C TYR A 147 -12.52 3.11 -12.84
N LEU A 148 -13.16 2.99 -14.00
CA LEU A 148 -13.15 1.78 -14.83
C LEU A 148 -12.18 1.97 -15.99
N PHE A 149 -11.42 0.91 -16.28
CA PHE A 149 -10.38 0.83 -17.29
C PHE A 149 -10.45 -0.52 -18.01
#